data_AF-A0A0F3PIV9-F1
#
_entry.id   AF-A0A0F3PIV9-F1
#
_cell.length_a   1.000
_cell.length_b   1.000
_cell.length_c   1.000
_cell.angle_alpha   90.00
_cell.angle_beta   90.00
_cell.angle_gamma   90.00
#
_symmetry.space_group_name_H-M   'P 1'
#
loop_
_entity.id
_entity.type
_entity.pdbx_description
1 polymer ?
#
loop_
_entity_poly.entity_id
_entity_poly.type
_entity_poly.pdbx_seq_one_letter_code
_entity_poly.pdbx_strand_id
1 'polypeptide(L)'
;MIRVGINGLGRIGRCLFRLLCSLDSSSKIELAAVNGSSSIDLHRHLLKNDSVHGVYEHAIEKIGEDFFSVNGKKIKFFCERDPENIPWDSCGVDVVFECTGKFNKKPLAAKHIRGTVKKVIVSAPVDGADLQVIYGINEGSITNDHKVISVGSCTTNCAAHVVGAIDREFGIDGGFITTVHAYTNDQNHVDGSHKDFRRARACGLSMIPTSTGASKALSLLFPHLDGKISVAAVRVPTPNVSMVDFTFVPSVKVTRSSINDALSKAADIRKDVLLATEEMLVSVDFNHTTYSAIFDLCETHVNDANFSRVVAWYDNEWAFANRMLDVALIAQKFL
;
A
#
# COMPACT_ATOMS: atom_id res chain seq x y z
N MET A 1 -12.62 8.20 19.77
CA MET A 1 -11.34 8.38 19.04
C MET A 1 -10.65 7.03 19.06
N ILE A 2 -10.19 6.51 17.93
CA ILE A 2 -9.45 5.25 17.90
C ILE A 2 -7.97 5.50 18.15
N ARG A 3 -7.37 4.62 18.95
CA ARG A 3 -5.95 4.67 19.27
C ARG A 3 -5.26 3.57 18.49
N VAL A 4 -4.27 3.95 17.69
CA VAL A 4 -3.55 3.01 16.84
C VAL A 4 -2.11 2.79 17.30
N GLY A 5 -1.63 1.58 17.05
CA GLY A 5 -0.23 1.20 17.21
C GLY A 5 0.39 0.87 15.86
N ILE A 6 1.68 1.18 15.65
CA ILE A 6 2.42 0.72 14.46
C ILE A 6 3.47 -0.30 14.89
N ASN A 7 3.40 -1.54 14.37
CA ASN A 7 4.47 -2.50 14.48
C ASN A 7 5.37 -2.44 13.24
N GLY A 8 6.64 -2.08 13.41
CA GLY A 8 7.63 -2.00 12.33
C GLY A 8 7.74 -0.59 11.73
N LEU A 9 8.77 0.14 12.13
CA LEU A 9 9.12 1.46 11.59
C LEU A 9 10.03 1.35 10.34
N GLY A 10 9.63 0.48 9.41
CA GLY A 10 10.20 0.41 8.06
C GLY A 10 9.68 1.53 7.15
N ARG A 11 9.80 1.38 5.82
CA ARG A 11 9.36 2.43 4.87
C ARG A 11 7.87 2.78 5.03
N ILE A 12 6.98 1.77 5.02
CA ILE A 12 5.53 1.97 5.20
C ILE A 12 5.19 2.48 6.61
N GLY A 13 5.77 1.88 7.65
CA GLY A 13 5.50 2.30 9.04
C GLY A 13 5.94 3.74 9.33
N ARG A 14 7.05 4.21 8.73
CA ARG A 14 7.46 5.62 8.84
C ARG A 14 6.54 6.56 8.06
N CYS A 15 6.05 6.15 6.88
CA CYS A 15 5.04 6.92 6.15
C CYS A 15 3.76 7.06 6.99
N LEU A 16 3.26 5.96 7.56
CA LEU A 16 2.11 5.96 8.47
C LEU A 16 2.35 6.82 9.71
N PHE A 17 3.54 6.76 10.31
CA PHE A 17 3.89 7.64 11.44
C PHE A 17 3.77 9.11 11.05
N ARG A 18 4.41 9.51 9.94
CA ARG A 18 4.38 10.90 9.46
C ARG A 18 2.95 11.36 9.18
N LEU A 19 2.16 10.51 8.52
CA LEU A 19 0.76 10.75 8.19
C LEU A 19 -0.11 10.93 9.44
N LEU A 20 -0.05 10.00 10.40
CA LEU A 20 -0.85 10.07 11.63
C LEU A 20 -0.45 11.26 12.51
N CYS A 21 0.82 11.65 12.50
CA CYS A 21 1.30 12.81 13.24
C CYS A 21 0.88 14.14 12.60
N SER A 22 0.72 14.20 11.28
CA SER A 22 0.25 15.39 10.57
C SER A 22 -1.27 15.59 10.63
N LEU A 23 -2.02 14.57 11.06
CA LEU A 23 -3.46 14.71 11.30
C LEU A 23 -3.75 15.74 12.39
N ASP A 24 -4.81 16.51 12.18
CA ASP A 24 -5.28 17.51 13.14
C ASP A 24 -5.88 16.87 14.41
N SER A 25 -6.19 17.69 15.41
CA SER A 25 -6.84 17.23 16.64
C SER A 25 -8.32 16.87 16.46
N SER A 26 -8.94 17.25 15.33
CA SER A 26 -10.32 16.91 15.00
C SER A 26 -10.46 15.47 14.46
N SER A 27 -9.34 14.88 14.05
CA SER A 27 -9.26 13.53 13.52
C SER A 27 -9.74 12.48 14.52
N LYS A 28 -10.51 11.51 14.03
CA LYS A 28 -11.09 10.44 14.85
C LYS A 28 -10.09 9.34 15.24
N ILE A 29 -8.82 9.52 14.89
CA ILE A 29 -7.71 8.58 15.04
C ILE A 29 -6.47 9.28 15.59
N GLU A 30 -5.76 8.61 16.50
CA GLU A 30 -4.50 9.07 17.05
C GLU A 30 -3.47 7.95 17.16
N LEU A 31 -2.19 8.28 16.94
CA LEU A 31 -1.08 7.35 17.13
C LEU A 31 -0.68 7.31 18.61
N ALA A 32 -0.92 6.18 19.27
CA ALA A 32 -0.63 6.02 20.69
C ALA A 32 0.76 5.40 20.95
N ALA A 33 1.17 4.44 20.11
CA ALA A 33 2.40 3.70 20.31
C ALA A 33 3.02 3.19 19.01
N VAL A 34 4.32 2.94 19.02
CA VAL A 34 5.05 2.31 17.92
C VAL A 34 6.06 1.30 18.45
N ASN A 35 6.30 0.24 17.68
CA ASN A 35 7.32 -0.76 17.96
C ASN A 35 8.36 -0.78 16.84
N GLY A 36 9.64 -0.66 17.19
CA GLY A 36 10.76 -0.64 16.26
C GLY A 36 11.80 -1.73 16.56
N SER A 37 12.64 -2.06 15.57
CA SER A 37 13.67 -3.11 15.69
C SER A 37 15.06 -2.58 16.11
N SER A 38 15.16 -1.31 16.48
CA SER A 38 16.42 -0.60 16.76
C SER A 38 16.18 0.52 17.76
N SER A 39 17.22 1.25 18.15
CA SER A 39 17.08 2.33 19.14
C SER A 39 16.09 3.42 18.73
N ILE A 40 15.44 4.01 19.73
CA ILE A 40 14.56 5.17 19.57
C ILE A 40 15.27 6.34 18.88
N ASP A 41 16.57 6.54 19.12
CA ASP A 41 17.37 7.60 18.50
C ASP A 41 17.55 7.38 17.00
N LEU A 42 17.77 6.13 16.57
CA LEU A 42 17.84 5.79 15.15
C LEU A 42 16.48 5.99 14.48
N HIS A 43 15.39 5.54 15.11
CA HIS A 43 14.04 5.76 14.57
C HIS A 43 13.69 7.24 14.51
N ARG A 44 14.03 8.04 15.52
CA ARG A 44 13.88 9.50 15.48
C ARG A 44 14.60 10.10 14.27
N HIS A 45 15.84 9.70 14.03
CA HIS A 45 16.63 10.18 12.90
C HIS A 45 15.99 9.82 11.55
N LEU A 46 15.57 8.58 11.37
CA LEU A 46 14.96 8.09 10.13
C LEU A 46 13.52 8.58 9.92
N LEU A 47 12.79 8.89 11.00
CA LEU A 47 11.48 9.52 10.92
C LEU A 47 11.62 10.98 10.47
N LYS A 48 12.65 11.69 10.94
CA LYS A 48 12.93 13.07 10.53
C LYS A 48 13.51 13.15 9.12
N ASN A 49 14.44 12.29 8.75
CA ASN A 49 15.19 12.37 7.49
C ASN A 49 14.84 11.18 6.58
N ASP A 50 14.25 11.45 5.42
CA ASP A 50 13.94 10.43 4.41
C ASP A 50 14.38 10.91 3.02
N SER A 51 15.05 10.05 2.25
CA SER A 51 15.60 10.40 0.94
C SER A 51 14.53 10.53 -0.16
N VAL A 52 13.35 9.94 0.02
CA VAL A 52 12.25 9.95 -0.96
C VAL A 52 11.22 11.00 -0.58
N HIS A 53 10.84 11.04 0.69
CA HIS A 53 9.77 11.91 1.20
C HIS A 53 10.33 13.15 1.92
N GLY A 54 11.62 13.42 1.75
CA GLY A 54 12.30 14.58 2.32
C GLY A 54 12.36 14.60 3.85
N VAL A 55 12.77 15.76 4.37
CA VAL A 55 12.82 16.04 5.80
C VAL A 55 11.39 16.30 6.29
N TYR A 56 10.95 15.56 7.30
CA TYR A 56 9.64 15.78 7.92
C TYR A 56 9.63 17.18 8.55
N GLU A 57 8.59 17.98 8.28
CA GLU A 57 8.57 19.39 8.67
C GLU A 57 8.58 19.60 10.19
N HIS A 58 7.86 18.75 10.93
CA HIS A 58 7.74 18.88 12.38
C HIS A 58 8.96 18.36 13.14
N ALA A 59 9.17 18.90 14.34
CA ALA A 59 10.16 18.38 15.27
C ALA A 59 9.70 17.01 15.80
N ILE A 60 10.63 16.05 15.85
CA ILE A 60 10.41 14.76 16.48
C ILE A 60 11.39 14.69 17.65
N GLU A 61 10.90 14.93 18.85
CA GLU A 61 11.72 14.95 20.06
C GLU A 61 11.65 13.59 20.77
N LYS A 62 12.70 13.28 21.53
CA LYS A 62 12.73 12.13 22.42
C LYS A 62 12.45 12.62 23.84
N ILE A 63 11.45 12.05 24.50
CA ILE A 63 11.13 12.32 25.91
C ILE A 63 11.47 11.06 26.71
N GLY A 64 12.42 11.18 27.64
CA GLY A 64 12.88 10.02 28.41
C GLY A 64 13.54 8.97 27.51
N GLU A 65 13.36 7.68 27.83
CA GLU A 65 13.97 6.58 27.08
C GLU A 65 13.03 5.98 26.02
N ASP A 66 11.73 6.25 26.14
CA ASP A 66 10.67 5.41 25.60
C ASP A 66 9.49 6.20 25.01
N PHE A 67 9.65 7.50 24.75
CA PHE A 67 8.61 8.30 24.09
C PHE A 67 9.17 9.21 22.99
N PHE A 68 8.38 9.35 21.93
CA PHE A 68 8.47 10.46 20.99
C PHE A 68 7.51 11.59 21.41
N SER A 69 7.86 12.82 21.04
CA SER A 69 6.95 13.97 21.04
C SER A 69 6.95 14.61 19.66
N VAL A 70 5.76 14.76 19.08
CA VAL A 70 5.54 15.38 17.77
C VAL A 70 4.29 16.25 17.86
N ASN A 71 4.42 17.56 17.61
CA ASN A 71 3.31 18.52 17.69
C ASN A 71 2.50 18.42 19.00
N GLY A 72 3.18 18.22 20.14
CA GLY A 72 2.56 18.05 21.46
C GLY A 72 1.93 16.68 21.71
N LYS A 73 1.90 15.77 20.72
CA LYS A 73 1.44 14.39 20.88
C LYS A 73 2.57 13.53 21.44
N LYS A 74 2.31 12.82 22.54
CA LYS A 74 3.26 11.89 23.18
C LYS A 74 2.98 10.47 22.70
N ILE A 75 3.96 9.84 22.05
CA ILE A 75 3.82 8.52 21.42
C ILE A 75 4.79 7.56 22.09
N LYS A 76 4.29 6.44 22.63
CA LYS A 76 5.13 5.42 23.27
C LYS A 76 5.97 4.67 22.25
N PHE A 77 7.23 4.43 22.57
CA PHE A 77 8.14 3.58 21.80
C PHE A 77 8.38 2.26 22.52
N PHE A 78 8.30 1.16 21.77
CA PHE A 78 8.68 -0.19 22.18
C PHE A 78 9.78 -0.74 21.27
N CYS A 79 10.55 -1.70 21.78
CA CYS A 79 11.59 -2.40 21.02
C CYS A 79 11.51 -3.92 21.26
N GLU A 80 10.33 -4.48 21.01
CA GLU A 80 10.02 -5.89 21.22
C GLU A 80 10.09 -6.70 19.92
N ARG A 81 10.62 -7.93 20.01
CA ARG A 81 10.77 -8.83 18.86
C ARG A 81 9.53 -9.69 18.60
N ASP A 82 8.86 -10.13 19.66
CA ASP A 82 7.64 -10.94 19.54
C ASP A 82 6.41 -10.02 19.66
N PRO A 83 5.51 -10.00 18.66
CA PRO A 83 4.20 -9.39 18.74
C PRO A 83 3.45 -9.66 20.04
N GLU A 84 3.59 -10.86 20.63
CA GLU A 84 2.94 -11.30 21.87
C GLU A 84 3.45 -10.59 23.14
N ASN A 85 4.57 -9.87 23.05
CA ASN A 85 5.16 -9.18 24.20
C ASN A 85 4.97 -7.66 24.15
N ILE A 86 4.63 -7.08 22.99
CA ILE A 86 4.43 -5.61 22.86
C ILE A 86 3.23 -5.14 23.71
N PRO A 87 3.41 -4.34 24.77
CA PRO A 87 2.35 -4.05 25.74
C PRO A 87 1.38 -2.95 25.24
N TRP A 88 0.68 -3.23 24.15
CA TRP A 88 -0.29 -2.33 23.51
C TRP A 88 -1.37 -1.80 24.46
N ASP A 89 -1.84 -2.65 25.38
CA ASP A 89 -2.87 -2.33 26.36
C ASP A 89 -2.48 -1.16 27.27
N SER A 90 -1.19 -1.05 27.61
CA SER A 90 -0.68 0.06 28.43
C SER A 90 -0.83 1.42 27.76
N CYS A 91 -1.06 1.43 26.44
CA CYS A 91 -1.28 2.61 25.63
C CYS A 91 -2.72 2.70 25.10
N GLY A 92 -3.60 1.76 25.48
CA GLY A 92 -4.99 1.68 25.04
C GLY A 92 -5.15 1.57 23.52
N VAL A 93 -4.29 0.80 22.85
CA VAL A 93 -4.36 0.63 21.38
C VAL A 93 -5.53 -0.28 21.00
N ASP A 94 -6.39 0.19 20.10
CA ASP A 94 -7.54 -0.56 19.58
C ASP A 94 -7.19 -1.31 18.28
N VAL A 95 -6.36 -0.69 17.43
CA VAL A 95 -5.98 -1.22 16.11
C VAL A 95 -4.46 -1.18 15.94
N VAL A 96 -3.88 -2.29 15.50
CA VAL A 96 -2.45 -2.36 15.18
C VAL A 96 -2.24 -2.37 13.67
N PHE A 97 -1.41 -1.46 13.17
CA PHE A 97 -0.83 -1.52 11.84
C PHE A 97 0.41 -2.42 11.86
N GLU A 98 0.29 -3.61 11.27
CA GLU A 98 1.40 -4.55 11.12
C GLU A 98 2.18 -4.23 9.84
N CYS A 99 3.33 -3.55 9.99
CA CYS A 99 4.15 -2.99 8.91
C CYS A 99 5.54 -3.62 8.79
N THR A 100 5.81 -4.74 9.48
CA THR A 100 7.12 -5.40 9.45
C THR A 100 7.36 -6.21 8.18
N GLY A 101 6.28 -6.60 7.49
CA GLY A 101 6.31 -7.55 6.37
C GLY A 101 6.62 -9.01 6.78
N LYS A 102 6.88 -9.27 8.08
CA LYS A 102 7.25 -10.59 8.60
C LYS A 102 6.05 -11.42 9.05
N PHE A 103 5.04 -10.78 9.65
CA PHE A 103 3.88 -11.46 10.23
C PHE A 103 2.72 -11.57 9.23
N ASN A 104 3.00 -12.14 8.05
CA ASN A 104 2.10 -12.19 6.89
C ASN A 104 1.22 -13.47 6.81
N LYS A 105 0.93 -14.08 7.95
CA LYS A 105 -0.03 -15.18 8.10
C LYS A 105 -1.01 -14.83 9.22
N LYS A 106 -2.29 -15.19 9.09
CA LYS A 106 -3.30 -14.84 10.09
C LYS A 106 -2.89 -15.20 11.53
N PRO A 107 -2.41 -16.42 11.85
CA PRO A 107 -1.99 -16.75 13.21
C PRO A 107 -0.84 -15.89 13.74
N LEU A 108 0.06 -15.44 12.86
CA LEU A 108 1.20 -14.60 13.23
C LEU A 108 0.79 -13.16 13.48
N ALA A 109 -0.06 -12.58 12.62
CA ALA A 109 -0.60 -11.23 12.81
C ALA A 109 -1.54 -11.16 14.01
N ALA A 110 -2.33 -12.22 14.24
CA ALA A 110 -3.28 -12.31 15.34
C ALA A 110 -2.62 -12.28 16.72
N LYS A 111 -1.31 -12.51 16.83
CA LYS A 111 -0.55 -12.37 18.07
C LYS A 111 -0.65 -10.98 18.72
N HIS A 112 -0.95 -9.94 17.93
CA HIS A 112 -1.23 -8.62 18.47
C HIS A 112 -2.61 -8.49 19.14
N ILE A 113 -3.57 -9.37 18.81
CA ILE A 113 -4.95 -9.30 19.31
C ILE A 113 -4.99 -9.85 20.72
N ARG A 114 -4.79 -8.95 21.68
CA ARG A 114 -4.98 -9.19 23.11
C ARG A 114 -5.35 -7.87 23.80
N GLY A 115 -5.98 -7.99 24.96
CA GLY A 115 -6.46 -6.86 25.75
C GLY A 115 -7.30 -5.86 24.97
N THR A 116 -6.79 -4.64 24.77
CA THR A 116 -7.48 -3.55 24.09
C THR A 116 -7.47 -3.72 22.57
N VAL A 117 -6.48 -4.40 21.99
CA VAL A 117 -6.38 -4.57 20.54
C VAL A 117 -7.52 -5.46 20.02
N LYS A 118 -8.36 -4.91 19.14
CA LYS A 118 -9.49 -5.62 18.53
C LYS A 118 -9.22 -6.02 17.08
N LYS A 119 -8.44 -5.23 16.34
CA LYS A 119 -8.14 -5.47 14.92
C LYS A 119 -6.66 -5.26 14.60
N VAL A 120 -6.18 -5.97 13.58
CA VAL A 120 -4.84 -5.85 13.01
C VAL A 120 -4.98 -5.62 11.52
N ILE A 121 -4.39 -4.53 11.03
CA ILE A 121 -4.38 -4.16 9.62
C ILE A 121 -2.95 -4.38 9.11
N VAL A 122 -2.80 -5.27 8.15
CA VAL A 122 -1.48 -5.74 7.68
C VAL A 122 -1.11 -5.07 6.36
N SER A 123 0.12 -4.53 6.29
CA SER A 123 0.66 -3.79 5.15
C SER A 123 1.13 -4.68 3.97
N ALA A 124 0.55 -5.87 3.85
CA ALA A 124 0.96 -6.88 2.87
C ALA A 124 -0.18 -7.90 2.65
N PRO A 125 -0.14 -8.70 1.57
CA PRO A 125 -0.99 -9.88 1.43
C PRO A 125 -0.77 -10.85 2.60
N VAL A 126 -1.87 -11.37 3.16
CA VAL A 126 -1.83 -12.28 4.31
C VAL A 126 -2.43 -13.63 3.93
N ASP A 127 -1.70 -14.70 4.23
CA ASP A 127 -2.24 -16.05 4.10
C ASP A 127 -3.30 -16.31 5.18
N GLY A 128 -4.52 -16.62 4.73
CA GLY A 128 -5.68 -16.86 5.58
C GLY A 128 -6.22 -15.61 6.29
N ALA A 129 -5.98 -14.39 5.80
CA ALA A 129 -6.62 -13.19 6.35
C ALA A 129 -8.15 -13.33 6.38
N ASP A 130 -8.80 -12.64 7.34
CA ASP A 130 -10.27 -12.62 7.41
C ASP A 130 -10.86 -11.91 6.20
N LEU A 131 -10.21 -10.82 5.77
CA LEU A 131 -10.58 -10.07 4.58
C LEU A 131 -9.33 -9.42 3.99
N GLN A 132 -9.21 -9.45 2.67
CA GLN A 132 -8.31 -8.56 1.93
C GLN A 132 -9.12 -7.39 1.37
N VAL A 133 -8.77 -6.18 1.79
CA VAL A 133 -9.46 -4.95 1.43
C VAL A 133 -8.60 -4.13 0.50
N ILE A 134 -9.17 -3.76 -0.65
CA ILE A 134 -8.68 -2.68 -1.49
C ILE A 134 -9.67 -1.53 -1.33
N TYR A 135 -9.20 -0.48 -0.65
CA TYR A 135 -10.03 0.69 -0.43
C TYR A 135 -10.33 1.35 -1.78
N GLY A 136 -11.62 1.51 -2.02
CA GLY A 136 -12.21 1.97 -3.24
C GLY A 136 -12.90 0.91 -4.10
N ILE A 137 -12.77 -0.35 -3.70
CA ILE A 137 -13.31 -1.51 -4.43
C ILE A 137 -14.25 -2.32 -3.53
N ASN A 138 -13.79 -2.77 -2.36
CA ASN A 138 -14.53 -3.71 -1.52
C ASN A 138 -14.54 -3.36 -0.03
N GLU A 139 -14.22 -2.13 0.35
CA GLU A 139 -14.19 -1.66 1.75
C GLU A 139 -15.52 -1.81 2.50
N GLY A 140 -16.64 -1.81 1.76
CA GLY A 140 -17.98 -2.07 2.31
C GLY A 140 -18.17 -3.49 2.86
N SER A 141 -17.24 -4.41 2.56
CA SER A 141 -17.28 -5.80 3.04
C SER A 141 -16.71 -5.96 4.45
N ILE A 142 -16.14 -4.91 5.06
CA ILE A 142 -15.61 -4.97 6.41
C ILE A 142 -16.77 -5.17 7.41
N THR A 143 -16.64 -6.17 8.27
CA THR A 143 -17.61 -6.48 9.33
C THR A 143 -16.94 -6.54 10.71
N ASN A 144 -17.75 -6.75 11.75
CA ASN A 144 -17.25 -6.95 13.11
C ASN A 144 -16.34 -8.17 13.26
N ASP A 145 -16.64 -9.25 12.54
CA ASP A 145 -15.94 -10.53 12.66
C ASP A 145 -14.53 -10.51 12.06
N HIS A 146 -14.25 -9.56 11.17
CA HIS A 146 -12.92 -9.40 10.57
C HIS A 146 -11.94 -8.78 11.56
N LYS A 147 -11.00 -9.58 12.08
CA LYS A 147 -10.00 -9.15 13.06
C LYS A 147 -8.63 -8.94 12.43
N VAL A 148 -8.22 -9.78 11.48
CA VAL A 148 -6.97 -9.64 10.73
C VAL A 148 -7.32 -9.27 9.29
N ILE A 149 -7.12 -8.00 8.94
CA ILE A 149 -7.44 -7.42 7.64
C ILE A 149 -6.13 -7.18 6.88
N SER A 150 -6.04 -7.69 5.65
CA SER A 150 -4.93 -7.37 4.74
C SER A 150 -5.31 -6.20 3.85
N VAL A 151 -4.41 -5.24 3.64
CA VAL A 151 -4.60 -4.15 2.65
C VAL A 151 -4.05 -4.55 1.27
N GLY A 152 -3.75 -5.83 1.06
CA GLY A 152 -3.12 -6.33 -0.15
C GLY A 152 -1.70 -5.78 -0.32
N SER A 153 -1.34 -5.43 -1.56
CA SER A 153 -0.07 -4.78 -1.88
C SER A 153 -0.31 -3.43 -2.56
N CYS A 154 0.71 -2.57 -2.61
CA CYS A 154 0.67 -1.32 -3.37
C CYS A 154 0.28 -1.55 -4.85
N THR A 155 0.87 -2.55 -5.50
CA THR A 155 0.50 -2.93 -6.89
C THR A 155 -0.95 -3.41 -6.99
N THR A 156 -1.44 -4.19 -6.02
CA THR A 156 -2.84 -4.65 -6.02
C THR A 156 -3.81 -3.46 -5.90
N ASN A 157 -3.48 -2.47 -5.06
CA ASN A 157 -4.31 -1.27 -4.91
C ASN A 157 -4.41 -0.51 -6.23
N CYS A 158 -3.30 -0.33 -6.95
CA CYS A 158 -3.33 0.31 -8.27
C CYS A 158 -4.06 -0.56 -9.32
N ALA A 159 -3.64 -1.82 -9.48
CA ALA A 159 -4.15 -2.70 -10.53
C ALA A 159 -5.65 -2.99 -10.41
N ALA A 160 -6.18 -3.14 -9.19
CA ALA A 160 -7.60 -3.42 -8.99
C ALA A 160 -8.49 -2.26 -9.47
N HIS A 161 -8.02 -1.01 -9.33
CA HIS A 161 -8.73 0.17 -9.83
C HIS A 161 -8.72 0.25 -11.36
N VAL A 162 -7.58 -0.04 -11.99
CA VAL A 162 -7.48 -0.10 -13.46
C VAL A 162 -8.38 -1.20 -14.01
N VAL A 163 -8.25 -2.43 -13.49
CA VAL A 163 -9.04 -3.58 -13.93
C VAL A 163 -10.52 -3.33 -13.70
N GLY A 164 -10.91 -2.85 -12.53
CA GLY A 164 -12.31 -2.59 -12.19
C GLY A 164 -12.94 -1.49 -13.06
N ALA A 165 -12.20 -0.44 -13.44
CA ALA A 165 -12.69 0.60 -14.32
C ALA A 165 -12.94 0.08 -15.75
N ILE A 166 -12.02 -0.72 -16.29
CA ILE A 166 -12.14 -1.30 -17.63
C ILE A 166 -13.22 -2.39 -17.68
N ASP A 167 -13.19 -3.32 -16.73
CA ASP A 167 -14.09 -4.47 -16.69
C ASP A 167 -15.56 -4.05 -16.56
N ARG A 168 -15.83 -3.03 -15.74
CA ARG A 168 -17.20 -2.51 -15.54
C ARG A 168 -17.82 -1.95 -16.83
N GLU A 169 -17.04 -1.29 -17.68
CA GLU A 169 -17.55 -0.61 -18.87
C GLU A 169 -17.47 -1.50 -20.12
N PHE A 170 -16.48 -2.38 -20.22
CA PHE A 170 -16.17 -3.12 -21.46
C PHE A 170 -16.10 -4.64 -21.32
N GLY A 171 -16.00 -5.17 -20.09
CA GLY A 171 -15.61 -6.55 -19.85
C GLY A 171 -14.18 -6.86 -20.29
N ILE A 172 -13.61 -7.95 -19.78
CA ILE A 172 -12.25 -8.40 -20.13
C ILE A 172 -12.27 -9.90 -20.49
N ASP A 173 -11.80 -10.22 -21.71
CA ASP A 173 -11.66 -11.60 -22.18
C ASP A 173 -10.31 -12.22 -21.77
N GLY A 174 -9.27 -11.39 -21.70
CA GLY A 174 -7.94 -11.79 -21.24
C GLY A 174 -7.02 -10.58 -21.11
N GLY A 175 -5.99 -10.71 -20.28
CA GLY A 175 -5.02 -9.62 -20.12
C GLY A 175 -3.77 -10.00 -19.37
N PHE A 176 -2.80 -9.10 -19.44
CA PHE A 176 -1.51 -9.23 -18.80
C PHE A 176 -1.10 -7.89 -18.21
N ILE A 177 -0.75 -7.89 -16.93
CA ILE A 177 -0.21 -6.73 -16.24
C ILE A 177 1.30 -6.92 -16.05
N THR A 178 2.07 -5.94 -16.51
CA THR A 178 3.47 -5.79 -16.11
C THR A 178 3.57 -4.61 -15.16
N THR A 179 4.00 -4.84 -13.93
CA THR A 179 4.36 -3.72 -13.05
C THR A 179 5.83 -3.37 -13.22
N VAL A 180 6.10 -2.12 -13.60
CA VAL A 180 7.43 -1.52 -13.54
C VAL A 180 7.55 -0.88 -12.18
N HIS A 181 8.25 -1.55 -11.28
CA HIS A 181 8.17 -1.22 -9.86
C HIS A 181 9.51 -0.67 -9.36
N ALA A 182 9.46 0.44 -8.62
CA ALA A 182 10.58 0.97 -7.88
C ALA A 182 11.24 -0.11 -7.00
N TYR A 183 12.53 0.04 -6.71
CA TYR A 183 13.19 -0.92 -5.84
C TYR A 183 12.64 -0.83 -4.41
N THR A 184 12.74 -1.93 -3.66
CA THR A 184 12.32 -1.99 -2.26
C THR A 184 13.44 -2.57 -1.41
N ASN A 185 13.27 -2.55 -0.09
CA ASN A 185 14.21 -3.13 0.85
C ASN A 185 14.38 -4.66 0.72
N ASP A 186 13.54 -5.33 -0.06
CA ASP A 186 13.66 -6.78 -0.33
C ASP A 186 14.73 -7.10 -1.40
N GLN A 187 15.26 -6.08 -2.10
CA GLN A 187 16.36 -6.27 -3.05
C GLN A 187 17.71 -5.85 -2.47
N ASN A 188 18.78 -6.49 -2.94
CA ASN A 188 20.13 -6.18 -2.45
C ASN A 188 20.75 -4.98 -3.17
N HIS A 189 21.45 -4.12 -2.43
CA HIS A 189 22.23 -3.03 -3.02
C HIS A 189 23.46 -3.52 -3.80
N VAL A 190 24.05 -4.63 -3.36
CA VAL A 190 25.16 -5.34 -4.01
C VAL A 190 24.78 -6.81 -4.15
N ASP A 191 25.42 -7.55 -5.05
CA ASP A 191 25.15 -8.99 -5.19
C ASP A 191 25.31 -9.71 -3.84
N GLY A 192 24.30 -10.49 -3.43
CA GLY A 192 24.21 -11.05 -2.08
C GLY A 192 23.17 -12.17 -1.92
N SER A 193 23.02 -12.69 -0.71
CA SER A 193 22.12 -13.83 -0.45
C SER A 193 20.65 -13.44 -0.56
N HIS A 194 19.89 -14.17 -1.37
CA HIS A 194 18.43 -14.05 -1.44
C HIS A 194 17.81 -15.35 -2.02
N LYS A 195 16.57 -15.69 -1.61
CA LYS A 195 15.88 -16.92 -2.06
C LYS A 195 15.46 -16.89 -3.54
N ASP A 196 15.14 -15.70 -4.04
CA ASP A 196 14.96 -15.41 -5.47
C ASP A 196 16.31 -14.96 -6.02
N PHE A 197 16.92 -15.80 -6.87
CA PHE A 197 18.25 -15.57 -7.46
C PHE A 197 18.35 -14.29 -8.30
N ARG A 198 17.22 -13.77 -8.81
CA ARG A 198 17.24 -12.49 -9.53
C ARG A 198 17.31 -11.31 -8.56
N ARG A 199 16.59 -11.38 -7.43
CA ARG A 199 16.66 -10.37 -6.35
C ARG A 199 17.97 -10.42 -5.55
N ALA A 200 18.75 -11.49 -5.71
CA ALA A 200 20.11 -11.59 -5.20
C ALA A 200 21.08 -10.58 -5.86
N ARG A 201 20.73 -10.05 -7.06
CA ARG A 201 21.58 -9.14 -7.84
C ARG A 201 21.39 -7.68 -7.42
N ALA A 202 22.43 -6.87 -7.61
CA ALA A 202 22.47 -5.44 -7.27
C ALA A 202 21.33 -4.64 -7.93
N CYS A 203 20.46 -4.05 -7.11
CA CYS A 203 19.24 -3.38 -7.55
C CYS A 203 19.49 -2.06 -8.29
N GLY A 204 20.62 -1.39 -8.02
CA GLY A 204 20.98 -0.11 -8.66
C GLY A 204 21.49 -0.25 -10.10
N LEU A 205 21.75 -1.48 -10.56
CA LEU A 205 22.38 -1.76 -11.86
C LEU A 205 21.52 -2.63 -12.78
N SER A 206 20.35 -3.10 -12.30
CA SER A 206 19.59 -4.17 -12.96
C SER A 206 18.11 -3.85 -13.07
N MET A 207 17.52 -4.22 -14.21
CA MET A 207 16.09 -4.49 -14.30
C MET A 207 15.85 -5.94 -13.89
N ILE A 208 15.08 -6.18 -12.82
CA ILE A 208 14.98 -7.50 -12.18
C ILE A 208 13.56 -8.06 -12.37
N PRO A 209 13.35 -9.03 -13.29
CA PRO A 209 12.06 -9.68 -13.43
C PRO A 209 11.75 -10.57 -12.22
N THR A 210 10.54 -10.47 -11.68
CA THR A 210 10.15 -11.23 -10.49
C THR A 210 8.65 -11.54 -10.46
N SER A 211 8.28 -12.53 -9.65
CA SER A 211 6.88 -12.88 -9.42
C SER A 211 6.22 -11.90 -8.45
N THR A 212 4.90 -11.80 -8.56
CA THR A 212 4.05 -10.96 -7.73
C THR A 212 2.80 -11.72 -7.29
N GLY A 213 2.31 -11.44 -6.08
CA GLY A 213 1.06 -12.01 -5.58
C GLY A 213 -0.20 -11.35 -6.16
N ALA A 214 -0.05 -10.33 -7.01
CA ALA A 214 -1.15 -9.53 -7.50
C ALA A 214 -2.18 -10.33 -8.33
N SER A 215 -1.79 -11.36 -9.09
CA SER A 215 -2.75 -12.19 -9.85
C SER A 215 -3.77 -12.87 -8.94
N LYS A 216 -3.30 -13.51 -7.86
CA LYS A 216 -4.18 -14.15 -6.87
C LYS A 216 -5.09 -13.12 -6.21
N ALA A 217 -4.55 -11.95 -5.89
CA ALA A 217 -5.32 -10.87 -5.28
C ALA A 217 -6.42 -10.33 -6.21
N LEU A 218 -6.13 -10.13 -7.50
CA LEU A 218 -7.13 -9.72 -8.49
C LEU A 218 -8.21 -10.78 -8.69
N SER A 219 -7.84 -12.06 -8.71
CA SER A 219 -8.81 -13.16 -8.86
C SER A 219 -9.77 -13.26 -7.67
N LEU A 220 -9.31 -12.92 -6.47
CA LEU A 220 -10.19 -12.83 -5.29
C LEU A 220 -11.15 -11.63 -5.35
N LEU A 221 -10.73 -10.52 -5.98
CA LEU A 221 -11.53 -9.30 -6.10
C LEU A 221 -12.51 -9.36 -7.28
N PHE A 222 -12.12 -10.02 -8.36
CA PHE A 222 -12.87 -10.16 -9.61
C PHE A 222 -12.93 -11.64 -10.01
N PRO A 223 -13.79 -12.46 -9.36
CA PRO A 223 -13.80 -13.91 -9.57
C PRO A 223 -14.09 -14.34 -11.00
N HIS A 224 -14.86 -13.55 -11.77
CA HIS A 224 -15.14 -13.81 -13.18
C HIS A 224 -13.94 -13.56 -14.12
N LEU A 225 -12.85 -13.01 -13.59
CA LEU A 225 -11.57 -12.81 -14.26
C LEU A 225 -10.50 -13.81 -13.81
N ASP A 226 -10.84 -14.78 -12.97
CA ASP A 226 -9.91 -15.85 -12.56
C ASP A 226 -9.37 -16.59 -13.79
N GLY A 227 -8.05 -16.77 -13.82
CA GLY A 227 -7.33 -17.34 -14.98
C GLY A 227 -7.25 -16.44 -16.23
N LYS A 228 -7.97 -15.31 -16.31
CA LYS A 228 -7.94 -14.41 -17.47
C LYS A 228 -6.83 -13.36 -17.40
N ILE A 229 -6.42 -12.95 -16.19
CA ILE A 229 -5.40 -11.91 -15.99
C ILE A 229 -4.18 -12.48 -15.28
N SER A 230 -3.04 -12.42 -15.97
CA SER A 230 -1.73 -12.71 -15.39
C SER A 230 -1.00 -11.43 -15.01
N VAL A 231 -0.15 -11.47 -13.98
CA VAL A 231 0.61 -10.31 -13.51
C VAL A 231 2.07 -10.71 -13.29
N ALA A 232 2.98 -9.93 -13.86
CA ALA A 232 4.42 -10.01 -13.62
C ALA A 232 4.98 -8.65 -13.18
N ALA A 233 6.20 -8.66 -12.64
CA ALA A 233 6.88 -7.45 -12.21
C ALA A 233 8.30 -7.37 -12.76
N VAL A 234 8.75 -6.15 -13.05
CA VAL A 234 10.15 -5.82 -13.27
C VAL A 234 10.52 -4.74 -12.27
N ARG A 235 11.51 -5.03 -11.42
CA ARG A 235 12.06 -4.02 -10.50
C ARG A 235 13.07 -3.15 -11.26
N VAL A 236 12.98 -1.84 -11.09
CA VAL A 236 13.84 -0.86 -11.76
C VAL A 236 14.58 0.02 -10.74
N PRO A 237 15.73 0.64 -11.11
CA PRO A 237 16.55 1.43 -10.20
C PRO A 237 15.96 2.83 -9.90
N THR A 238 14.65 2.94 -9.72
CA THR A 238 13.97 4.15 -9.21
C THR A 238 13.62 3.95 -7.73
N PRO A 239 13.79 4.98 -6.88
CA PRO A 239 13.65 4.85 -5.43
C PRO A 239 12.20 4.82 -4.94
N ASN A 240 11.27 5.36 -5.73
CA ASN A 240 9.84 5.38 -5.44
C ASN A 240 9.06 5.64 -6.73
N VAL A 241 7.74 5.51 -6.61
CA VAL A 241 6.75 5.54 -7.69
C VAL A 241 6.93 4.36 -8.63
N SER A 242 5.82 3.68 -8.84
CA SER A 242 5.72 2.49 -9.66
C SER A 242 4.59 2.66 -10.66
N MET A 243 4.59 1.80 -11.67
CA MET A 243 3.63 1.82 -12.76
C MET A 243 3.01 0.44 -12.95
N VAL A 244 1.72 0.42 -13.26
CA VAL A 244 1.00 -0.73 -13.83
C VAL A 244 0.84 -0.47 -15.33
N ASP A 245 1.41 -1.35 -16.14
CA ASP A 245 1.16 -1.44 -17.58
C ASP A 245 0.18 -2.61 -17.80
N PHE A 246 -1.06 -2.29 -18.17
CA PHE A 246 -2.10 -3.29 -18.38
C PHE A 246 -2.44 -3.40 -19.86
N THR A 247 -2.14 -4.56 -20.43
CA THR A 247 -2.52 -4.90 -21.80
C THR A 247 -3.63 -5.96 -21.78
N PHE A 248 -4.70 -5.77 -22.57
CA PHE A 248 -5.91 -6.57 -22.47
C PHE A 248 -6.70 -6.67 -23.77
N VAL A 249 -7.57 -7.68 -23.84
CA VAL A 249 -8.61 -7.83 -24.85
C VAL A 249 -9.96 -7.50 -24.18
N PRO A 250 -10.58 -6.35 -24.49
CA PRO A 250 -11.92 -6.04 -24.04
C PRO A 250 -12.96 -6.93 -24.72
N SER A 251 -14.03 -7.27 -24.01
CA SER A 251 -15.10 -8.14 -24.53
C SER A 251 -15.97 -7.46 -25.61
N VAL A 252 -15.85 -6.13 -25.75
CA VAL A 252 -16.52 -5.33 -26.78
C VAL A 252 -15.51 -4.51 -27.58
N LYS A 253 -15.90 -4.04 -28.77
CA LYS A 253 -15.08 -3.11 -29.54
C LYS A 253 -14.95 -1.78 -28.82
N VAL A 254 -13.71 -1.28 -28.69
CA VAL A 254 -13.40 -0.02 -28.01
C VAL A 254 -12.60 0.93 -28.90
N THR A 255 -12.57 2.19 -28.51
CA THR A 255 -11.67 3.21 -29.06
C THR A 255 -10.81 3.79 -27.94
N ARG A 256 -9.73 4.49 -28.31
CA ARG A 256 -8.93 5.25 -27.33
C ARG A 256 -9.80 6.20 -26.51
N SER A 257 -10.69 6.95 -27.18
CA SER A 257 -11.59 7.91 -26.51
C SER A 257 -12.46 7.22 -25.48
N SER A 258 -13.15 6.13 -25.85
CA SER A 258 -14.05 5.43 -24.92
C SER A 258 -13.32 4.88 -23.70
N ILE A 259 -12.08 4.37 -23.86
CA ILE A 259 -11.27 3.93 -22.72
C ILE A 259 -10.90 5.10 -21.81
N ASN A 260 -10.43 6.21 -22.39
CA ASN A 260 -10.11 7.41 -21.62
C ASN A 260 -11.33 7.95 -20.86
N ASP A 261 -12.50 7.96 -21.50
CA ASP A 261 -13.76 8.38 -20.87
C ASP A 261 -14.13 7.48 -19.69
N ALA A 262 -13.94 6.16 -19.81
CA ALA A 262 -14.17 5.20 -18.73
C ALA A 262 -13.24 5.42 -17.53
N LEU A 263 -11.95 5.66 -17.79
CA LEU A 263 -10.93 5.93 -16.77
C LEU A 263 -11.20 7.27 -16.08
N SER A 264 -11.48 8.33 -16.84
CA SER A 264 -11.85 9.65 -16.31
C SER A 264 -13.12 9.58 -15.48
N LYS A 265 -14.16 8.88 -15.94
CA LYS A 265 -15.39 8.64 -15.18
C LYS A 265 -15.12 7.92 -13.86
N ALA A 266 -14.24 6.90 -13.87
CA ALA A 266 -13.86 6.21 -12.64
C ALA A 266 -13.14 7.15 -11.66
N ALA A 267 -12.22 7.98 -12.16
CA ALA A 267 -11.54 8.99 -11.35
C ALA A 267 -12.51 10.05 -10.79
N ASP A 268 -13.50 10.48 -11.57
CA ASP A 268 -14.51 11.44 -11.13
C ASP A 268 -15.43 10.89 -10.02
N ILE A 269 -15.71 9.58 -10.03
CA ILE A 269 -16.50 8.92 -8.99
C ILE A 269 -15.68 8.77 -7.68
N ARG A 270 -14.36 8.54 -7.78
CA ARG A 270 -13.47 8.24 -6.64
C ARG A 270 -12.27 9.18 -6.57
N LYS A 271 -12.55 10.49 -6.56
CA LYS A 271 -11.54 11.56 -6.44
C LYS A 271 -10.67 11.48 -5.20
N ASP A 272 -11.10 10.73 -4.19
CA ASP A 272 -10.34 10.47 -2.96
C ASP A 272 -9.15 9.53 -3.18
N VAL A 273 -9.20 8.65 -4.19
CA VAL A 273 -8.17 7.63 -4.42
C VAL A 273 -7.73 7.48 -5.88
N LEU A 274 -8.42 8.11 -6.82
CA LEU A 274 -8.11 8.05 -8.25
C LEU A 274 -7.90 9.45 -8.82
N LEU A 275 -6.97 9.52 -9.77
CA LEU A 275 -6.73 10.68 -10.61
C LEU A 275 -6.63 10.19 -12.07
N ALA A 276 -7.05 11.00 -13.02
CA ALA A 276 -6.76 10.81 -14.44
C ALA A 276 -6.08 12.07 -14.96
N THR A 277 -5.05 11.91 -15.79
CA THR A 277 -4.27 13.04 -16.31
C THR A 277 -3.91 12.85 -17.79
N GLU A 278 -3.87 13.97 -18.51
CA GLU A 278 -3.34 14.08 -19.88
C GLU A 278 -2.01 14.87 -19.89
N GLU A 279 -1.47 15.22 -18.72
CA GLU A 279 -0.17 15.88 -18.62
C GLU A 279 0.96 14.90 -18.93
N MET A 280 1.96 15.36 -19.69
CA MET A 280 3.14 14.56 -20.07
C MET A 280 4.14 14.49 -18.91
N LEU A 281 3.79 13.75 -17.86
CA LEU A 281 4.55 13.59 -16.62
C LEU A 281 5.39 12.31 -16.61
N VAL A 282 6.33 12.22 -15.67
CA VAL A 282 7.17 11.04 -15.43
C VAL A 282 7.08 10.58 -13.97
N SER A 283 7.69 9.44 -13.65
CA SER A 283 7.50 8.78 -12.34
C SER A 283 7.71 9.70 -11.13
N VAL A 284 8.72 10.58 -11.13
CA VAL A 284 9.02 11.43 -9.97
C VAL A 284 7.93 12.48 -9.69
N ASP A 285 7.15 12.86 -10.70
CA ASP A 285 6.09 13.86 -10.57
C ASP A 285 4.92 13.34 -9.73
N PHE A 286 4.82 12.01 -9.57
CA PHE A 286 3.82 11.35 -8.74
C PHE A 286 4.33 10.99 -7.34
N ASN A 287 5.57 11.38 -6.99
CA ASN A 287 6.11 11.13 -5.65
C ASN A 287 5.31 11.89 -4.59
N HIS A 288 5.05 11.23 -3.47
CA HIS A 288 4.25 11.74 -2.36
C HIS A 288 2.77 12.02 -2.71
N THR A 289 2.27 11.48 -3.82
CA THR A 289 0.84 11.52 -4.14
C THR A 289 0.04 10.56 -3.27
N THR A 290 -1.22 10.89 -3.02
CA THR A 290 -2.12 10.10 -2.17
C THR A 290 -3.03 9.16 -2.96
N TYR A 291 -3.01 9.21 -4.29
CA TYR A 291 -3.89 8.41 -5.16
C TYR A 291 -3.38 6.96 -5.28
N SER A 292 -4.28 5.99 -5.16
CA SER A 292 -3.97 4.57 -5.37
C SER A 292 -3.67 4.23 -6.82
N ALA A 293 -4.28 4.96 -7.76
CA ALA A 293 -3.98 4.88 -9.17
C ALA A 293 -4.17 6.25 -9.82
N ILE A 294 -3.19 6.64 -10.64
CA ILE A 294 -3.22 7.83 -11.47
C ILE A 294 -3.21 7.34 -12.92
N PHE A 295 -4.36 7.39 -13.59
CA PHE A 295 -4.51 6.94 -14.97
C PHE A 295 -3.82 7.92 -15.92
N ASP A 296 -2.88 7.40 -16.70
CA ASP A 296 -2.16 8.16 -17.71
C ASP A 296 -2.89 8.03 -19.06
N LEU A 297 -3.70 9.04 -19.38
CA LEU A 297 -4.57 9.03 -20.55
C LEU A 297 -3.81 9.23 -21.87
N CYS A 298 -2.55 9.68 -21.78
CA CYS A 298 -1.63 9.80 -22.91
C CYS A 298 -1.15 8.43 -23.39
N GLU A 299 -1.04 7.47 -22.48
CA GLU A 299 -0.54 6.10 -22.69
C GLU A 299 -1.65 5.07 -22.99
N THR A 300 -2.84 5.52 -23.39
CA THR A 300 -3.91 4.63 -23.87
C THR A 300 -3.73 4.29 -25.35
N HIS A 301 -3.62 3.00 -25.63
CA HIS A 301 -3.51 2.47 -27.00
C HIS A 301 -4.61 1.44 -27.28
N VAL A 302 -5.11 1.44 -28.51
CA VAL A 302 -6.00 0.42 -29.06
C VAL A 302 -5.51 0.10 -30.46
N ASN A 303 -5.29 -1.18 -30.75
CA ASN A 303 -4.94 -1.63 -32.11
C ASN A 303 -6.16 -2.19 -32.85
N ASP A 304 -6.00 -2.47 -34.15
CA ASP A 304 -7.08 -2.95 -35.02
C ASP A 304 -7.65 -4.32 -34.62
N ALA A 305 -6.91 -5.10 -33.83
CA ALA A 305 -7.33 -6.40 -33.32
C ALA A 305 -8.16 -6.30 -32.02
N ASN A 306 -8.59 -5.09 -31.64
CA ASN A 306 -9.26 -4.81 -30.36
C ASN A 306 -8.40 -5.25 -29.17
N PHE A 307 -7.09 -5.04 -29.26
CA PHE A 307 -6.15 -5.26 -28.19
C PHE A 307 -5.67 -3.91 -27.69
N SER A 308 -5.80 -3.70 -26.39
CA SER A 308 -5.66 -2.40 -25.75
C SER A 308 -4.57 -2.41 -24.70
N ARG A 309 -3.99 -1.24 -24.45
CA ARG A 309 -3.01 -1.00 -23.38
C ARG A 309 -3.38 0.29 -22.66
N VAL A 310 -3.31 0.25 -21.34
CA VAL A 310 -3.46 1.42 -20.46
C VAL A 310 -2.39 1.41 -19.38
N VAL A 311 -2.07 2.59 -18.86
CA VAL A 311 -1.05 2.79 -17.84
C VAL A 311 -1.64 3.50 -16.63
N ALA A 312 -1.19 3.09 -15.43
CA ALA A 312 -1.46 3.83 -14.21
C ALA A 312 -0.23 3.92 -13.31
N TRP A 313 0.02 5.11 -12.80
CA TRP A 313 1.08 5.41 -11.82
C TRP A 313 0.56 5.28 -10.39
N TYR A 314 1.45 5.00 -9.46
CA TYR A 314 1.16 5.02 -8.02
C TYR A 314 2.43 5.23 -7.20
N ASP A 315 2.35 6.09 -6.18
CA ASP A 315 3.36 6.10 -5.12
C ASP A 315 3.20 4.81 -4.30
N ASN A 316 4.15 3.89 -4.45
CA ASN A 316 4.08 2.58 -3.82
C ASN A 316 4.26 2.60 -2.30
N GLU A 317 4.47 3.76 -1.69
CA GLU A 317 4.65 3.93 -0.25
C GLU A 317 3.63 4.87 0.35
N TRP A 318 3.56 6.09 -0.14
CA TRP A 318 2.73 7.15 0.45
C TRP A 318 1.26 6.88 0.21
N ALA A 319 0.86 6.63 -1.05
CA ALA A 319 -0.53 6.27 -1.34
C ALA A 319 -0.94 4.99 -0.61
N PHE A 320 -0.05 3.99 -0.53
CA PHE A 320 -0.34 2.76 0.20
C PHE A 320 -0.50 2.96 1.72
N ALA A 321 0.33 3.81 2.34
CA ALA A 321 0.17 4.20 3.74
C ALA A 321 -1.16 4.94 3.98
N ASN A 322 -1.58 5.81 3.06
CA ASN A 322 -2.90 6.44 3.11
C ASN A 322 -4.03 5.39 3.04
N ARG A 323 -3.92 4.36 2.18
CA ARG A 323 -4.89 3.26 2.13
C ARG A 323 -5.00 2.48 3.43
N MET A 324 -3.88 2.28 4.12
CA MET A 324 -3.92 1.65 5.45
C MET A 324 -4.70 2.51 6.46
N LEU A 325 -4.47 3.83 6.45
CA LEU A 325 -5.23 4.77 7.29
C LEU A 325 -6.73 4.74 6.96
N ASP A 326 -7.08 4.79 5.67
CA ASP A 326 -8.46 4.77 5.21
C ASP A 326 -9.21 3.50 5.67
N VAL A 327 -8.56 2.33 5.56
CA VAL A 327 -9.11 1.05 6.06
C VAL A 327 -9.30 1.08 7.59
N ALA A 328 -8.39 1.68 8.35
CA ALA A 328 -8.54 1.80 9.80
C ALA A 328 -9.72 2.69 10.20
N LEU A 329 -9.94 3.79 9.48
CA LEU A 329 -11.07 4.70 9.72
C LEU A 329 -12.42 4.02 9.42
N ILE A 330 -12.49 3.09 8.46
CA ILE A 330 -13.68 2.27 8.25
C ILE A 330 -13.82 1.22 9.35
N ALA A 331 -12.74 0.49 9.63
CA ALA A 331 -12.72 -0.58 10.62
C ALA A 331 -13.09 -0.08 12.03
N GLN A 332 -12.87 1.21 12.32
CA GLN A 332 -13.30 1.91 13.54
C GLN A 332 -14.78 1.73 13.86
N LYS A 333 -15.65 1.61 12.86
CA LYS A 333 -17.10 1.43 13.05
C LYS A 333 -17.46 0.10 13.72
N PHE A 334 -16.50 -0.81 13.82
CA PHE A 334 -16.66 -2.19 14.30
C PHE A 334 -15.68 -2.52 15.44
N LEU A 335 -15.36 -1.53 16.27
CA LEU A 335 -14.53 -1.66 17.47
C LEU A 335 -15.38 -1.58 18.74
#